data_AF-A0A9R0ZQF4-F1
#
_entry.id   AF-A0A9R0ZQF4-F1
#
_cell.length_a   1.000
_cell.length_b   1.000
_cell.length_c   1.000
_cell.angle_alpha   90.00
_cell.angle_beta   90.00
_cell.angle_gamma   90.00
#
_symmetry.space_group_name_H-M   'P 1'
#
loop_
_entity.id
_entity.type
_entity.pdbx_description
1 polymer ?
#
loop_
_entity_poly.entity_id
_entity_poly.type
_entity_poly.pdbx_seq_one_letter_code
_entity_poly.pdbx_strand_id
1 'polypeptide(L)'
;MFSLVCQHGTFALHHTSLQNNSDEWELKKIIQLPGQYYDYSVSTVGAAQGVLFFQCAPDGIHIENVDCYSMDVKTYEITKVCTKMDDFLNLKRALPYFSFPPLLSEPTI
;
A
#
# COMPACT_ATOMS: atom_id res chain seq x y z
N MET A 1 12.46 -1.24 6.40
CA MET A 1 11.11 -0.92 6.89
C MET A 1 10.51 0.16 6.00
N PHE A 2 9.22 0.04 5.66
CA PHE A 2 8.51 1.09 4.94
C PHE A 2 7.52 1.76 5.88
N SER A 3 7.50 3.09 5.88
CA SER A 3 6.56 3.89 6.66
C SER A 3 5.83 4.85 5.72
N LEU A 4 4.50 4.90 5.84
CA LEU A 4 3.69 5.90 5.15
C LEU A 4 3.71 7.20 5.95
N VAL A 5 4.11 8.30 5.32
CA VAL A 5 4.27 9.62 5.96
C VAL A 5 3.44 10.65 5.21
N CYS A 6 2.59 11.39 5.92
CA CYS A 6 1.88 12.53 5.38
C CYS A 6 2.64 13.83 5.71
N GLN A 7 2.99 14.60 4.69
CA GLN A 7 3.60 15.92 4.83
C GLN A 7 2.86 16.91 3.93
N HIS A 8 2.38 18.02 4.51
CA HIS A 8 1.68 19.09 3.78
C HIS A 8 0.50 18.60 2.91
N GLY A 9 -0.23 17.57 3.36
CA GLY A 9 -1.37 17.00 2.62
C GLY A 9 -0.98 16.00 1.52
N THR A 10 0.31 15.63 1.43
CA THR A 10 0.80 14.66 0.45
C THR A 10 1.41 13.44 1.16
N PHE A 11 1.17 12.25 0.61
CA PHE A 11 1.60 10.97 1.22
C PHE A 11 2.80 10.37 0.51
N ALA A 12 3.91 10.17 1.23
CA ALA A 12 5.09 9.49 0.71
C ALA A 12 5.41 8.20 1.47
N LEU A 13 6.03 7.23 0.80
CA LEU A 13 6.59 6.05 1.44
C LEU A 13 8.06 6.30 1.76
N HIS A 14 8.42 6.19 3.04
CA HIS A 14 9.79 6.27 3.51
C HIS A 14 10.34 4.85 3.66
N HIS A 15 11.41 4.54 2.93
CA HIS A 15 12.17 3.32 3.13
C HIS A 15 13.32 3.61 4.09
N THR A 16 13.32 2.94 5.25
CA THR A 16 14.39 3.02 6.25
C THR A 16 15.04 1.66 6.47
N SER A 17 16.31 1.63 6.86
CA SER A 17 17.00 0.41 7.27
C SER A 17 17.75 0.64 8.57
N LEU A 18 17.79 -0.38 9.43
CA LEU A 18 18.64 -0.36 10.61
C LEU A 18 20.11 -0.44 10.16
N GLN A 19 20.96 0.43 10.71
CA GLN A 19 22.37 0.39 10.42
C GLN A 19 23.03 -0.74 11.24
N ASN A 20 23.83 -1.59 10.61
CA ASN A 20 24.54 -2.65 11.33
C ASN A 20 25.49 -1.98 12.33
N ASN A 21 25.22 -2.17 13.63
CA ASN A 21 25.95 -1.67 14.81
C ASN A 21 25.43 -0.38 15.47
N SER A 22 24.29 0.18 15.04
CA SER A 22 23.58 1.20 15.82
C SER A 22 22.09 0.87 15.91
N ASP A 23 21.43 1.32 16.98
CA ASP A 23 19.97 1.27 17.10
C ASP A 23 19.29 2.39 16.28
N GLU A 24 20.03 3.03 15.37
CA GLU A 24 19.56 4.15 14.55
C GLU A 24 19.04 3.69 13.19
N TRP A 25 17.90 4.25 12.80
CA TRP A 25 17.29 4.01 11.49
C TRP A 25 17.80 5.03 10.47
N GLU A 26 18.37 4.53 9.38
CA GLU A 26 18.82 5.35 8.26
C GLU A 26 17.72 5.44 7.20
N LEU A 27 17.41 6.66 6.73
CA LEU A 27 16.51 6.87 5.60
C LEU A 27 17.22 6.55 4.29
N LYS A 28 16.73 5.54 3.57
CA LYS A 28 17.30 5.09 2.28
C LYS A 28 16.64 5.74 1.08
N LYS A 29 15.31 5.90 1.10
CA LYS A 29 14.58 6.46 -0.03
C LYS A 29 13.25 7.06 0.40
N ILE A 30 12.84 8.13 -0.27
CA ILE A 30 11.48 8.66 -0.22
C ILE A 30 10.85 8.37 -1.57
N ILE A 31 9.71 7.67 -1.57
CA ILE A 31 8.94 7.35 -2.78
C ILE A 31 7.65 8.16 -2.76
N GLN A 32 7.46 8.99 -3.79
CA GLN A 32 6.21 9.72 -3.99
C GLN A 32 5.16 8.80 -4.59
N LEU A 33 3.93 8.90 -4.08
CA LEU A 33 2.83 8.07 -4.53
C LEU A 33 2.14 8.70 -5.74
N PRO A 34 1.64 7.88 -6.69
CA PRO A 34 0.82 8.38 -7.79
C PRO A 34 -0.52 8.90 -7.28
N GLY A 35 -1.04 9.95 -7.92
CA GLY A 35 -2.39 10.47 -7.63
C GLY A 35 -2.51 11.22 -6.30
N GLN A 36 -1.44 11.85 -5.82
CA GLN A 36 -1.48 12.73 -4.64
C GLN A 36 -2.30 14.00 -4.93
N TYR A 37 -3.61 13.92 -4.76
CA TYR A 37 -4.48 15.08 -4.62
C TYR A 37 -4.58 15.47 -3.15
N TYR A 38 -4.93 16.72 -2.86
CA TYR A 38 -5.04 17.26 -1.49
C TYR A 38 -6.13 16.59 -0.63
N ASP A 39 -7.00 15.78 -1.25
CA ASP A 39 -8.16 15.14 -0.63
C ASP A 39 -8.12 13.62 -0.82
N TYR A 40 -6.97 12.95 -0.63
CA TYR A 40 -6.89 11.48 -0.68
C TYR A 40 -6.23 10.92 0.57
N SER A 41 -6.90 9.95 1.20
CA SER A 41 -6.33 9.10 2.24
C SER A 41 -5.62 7.90 1.64
N VAL A 42 -4.41 7.62 2.13
CA VAL A 42 -3.63 6.44 1.74
C VAL A 42 -3.55 5.48 2.91
N SER A 43 -3.75 4.19 2.65
CA SER A 43 -3.58 3.12 3.64
C SER A 43 -2.83 1.95 3.05
N THR A 44 -1.88 1.41 3.82
CA THR A 44 -1.20 0.15 3.49
C THR A 44 -2.14 -1.01 3.76
N VAL A 45 -2.30 -1.91 2.79
CA VAL A 45 -3.22 -3.06 2.91
C VAL A 45 -2.46 -4.33 3.27
N GLY A 46 -1.21 -4.47 2.83
CA GLY A 46 -0.38 -5.61 3.18
C GLY A 46 0.94 -5.65 2.43
N ALA A 47 1.77 -6.65 2.72
CA ALA A 47 3.01 -6.90 2.01
C ALA A 47 3.19 -8.41 1.82
N ALA A 48 3.60 -8.83 0.63
CA ALA A 48 3.86 -10.24 0.31
C ALA A 48 4.94 -10.38 -0.76
N GLN A 49 5.84 -11.35 -0.60
CA GLN A 49 6.87 -11.73 -1.59
C GLN A 49 7.69 -10.58 -2.19
N GLY A 50 7.98 -9.54 -1.39
CA GLY A 50 8.74 -8.38 -1.87
C GLY A 50 7.90 -7.32 -2.58
N VAL A 51 6.58 -7.40 -2.48
CA VAL A 51 5.63 -6.39 -2.97
C VAL A 51 4.89 -5.79 -1.78
N LEU A 52 4.74 -4.46 -1.79
CA LEU A 52 3.90 -3.71 -0.86
C LEU A 52 2.60 -3.32 -1.56
N PHE A 53 1.46 -3.59 -0.92
CA PHE A 53 0.14 -3.21 -1.40
C PHE A 53 -0.42 -2.07 -0.58
N PHE A 54 -0.93 -1.05 -1.26
CA PHE A 54 -1.58 0.10 -0.63
C PHE A 54 -2.76 0.56 -1.49
N GLN A 55 -3.66 1.29 -0.87
CA GLN A 55 -4.83 1.85 -1.53
C GLN A 55 -4.92 3.35 -1.26
N CYS A 56 -5.41 4.08 -2.26
CA CYS A 56 -5.67 5.51 -2.22
C CYS A 56 -7.18 5.71 -2.39
N ALA A 57 -7.82 6.28 -1.38
CA ALA A 57 -9.23 6.64 -1.39
C ALA A 57 -9.35 8.17 -1.32
N PRO A 58 -10.29 8.79 -2.03
CA PRO A 58 -10.58 10.20 -1.78
C PRO A 58 -11.09 10.39 -0.34
N ASP A 59 -10.88 11.59 0.21
CA ASP A 59 -11.35 11.99 1.53
C ASP A 59 -12.84 12.38 1.42
N GLY A 60 -13.73 11.47 1.81
CA GLY A 60 -15.18 11.65 1.69
C GLY A 60 -16.01 10.57 2.39
N ILE A 61 -17.33 10.79 2.48
CA ILE A 61 -18.30 9.91 3.19
C ILE A 61 -19.10 9.04 2.17
N HIS A 62 -18.75 9.07 0.88
CA HIS A 62 -19.55 8.45 -0.17
C HIS A 62 -18.92 7.20 -0.76
N ILE A 63 -19.72 6.46 -1.55
CA ILE A 63 -19.24 5.35 -2.35
C ILE A 63 -18.23 5.90 -3.36
N GLU A 64 -16.96 5.58 -3.15
CA GLU A 64 -15.87 6.20 -3.91
C GLU A 64 -14.97 5.15 -4.56
N ASN A 65 -14.36 5.58 -5.66
CA ASN A 65 -13.40 4.77 -6.38
C ASN A 65 -12.08 4.77 -5.61
N VAL A 66 -11.75 3.62 -5.04
CA VAL A 66 -10.49 3.37 -4.34
C VAL A 66 -9.53 2.72 -5.32
N ASP A 67 -8.43 3.41 -5.58
CA ASP A 67 -7.35 2.88 -6.40
C ASP A 67 -6.44 2.00 -5.55
N CYS A 68 -6.19 0.78 -6.01
CA CYS A 68 -5.26 -0.15 -5.40
C CYS A 68 -3.97 -0.20 -6.19
N TYR A 69 -2.85 -0.13 -5.48
CA TYR A 69 -1.51 -0.12 -6.04
C TYR A 69 -0.65 -1.22 -5.42
N SER A 70 0.32 -1.68 -6.20
CA SER A 70 1.40 -2.57 -5.78
C SER A 70 2.73 -1.88 -6.04
N MET A 71 3.68 -2.01 -5.12
CA MET A 71 5.04 -1.52 -5.27
C MET A 71 6.05 -2.66 -5.06
N ASP A 72 6.93 -2.87 -6.03
CA ASP A 72 8.08 -3.75 -5.85
C ASP A 72 9.09 -3.10 -4.88
N VAL A 73 9.45 -3.82 -3.81
CA VAL A 73 10.30 -3.30 -2.73
C VAL A 73 11.76 -3.09 -3.17
N LYS A 74 12.22 -3.81 -4.19
CA LYS A 74 13.59 -3.71 -4.70
C LYS A 74 13.73 -2.60 -5.73
N THR A 75 12.79 -2.50 -6.67
CA THR A 75 12.84 -1.53 -7.78
C THR A 75 12.14 -0.22 -7.42
N TYR A 76 11.26 -0.23 -6.41
CA TYR A 76 10.36 0.87 -6.05
C TYR A 76 9.38 1.25 -7.15
N GLU A 77 9.18 0.37 -8.13
CA GLU A 77 8.22 0.59 -9.21
C GLU A 77 6.80 0.41 -8.68
N ILE A 78 5.95 1.42 -8.92
CA ILE A 78 4.55 1.42 -8.51
C ILE A 78 3.69 1.11 -9.72
N THR A 79 2.82 0.12 -9.57
CA THR A 79 1.84 -0.28 -10.59
C THR A 79 0.43 -0.18 -10.02
N LYS A 80 -0.51 0.39 -10.78
CA LYS A 80 -1.94 0.36 -10.44
C LYS A 80 -2.48 -1.04 -10.73
N VAL A 81 -3.00 -1.70 -9.70
CA VAL A 81 -3.56 -3.06 -9.80
C VAL A 81 -5.01 -3.00 -10.28
N CYS A 82 -5.83 -2.19 -9.62
CA CYS A 82 -7.24 -2.02 -9.97
C CYS A 82 -7.82 -0.74 -9.35
N THR A 83 -9.03 -0.40 -9.78
CA THR A 83 -9.91 0.54 -9.08
C THR A 83 -11.10 -0.26 -8.60
N LYS A 84 -11.40 -0.20 -7.30
CA LYS A 84 -12.60 -0.81 -6.73
C LYS A 84 -13.54 0.29 -6.25
N MET A 85 -14.83 0.02 -6.31
CA MET A 85 -15.85 0.87 -5.68
C MET A 85 -15.98 0.41 -4.22
N ASP A 86 -15.67 1.28 -3.27
CA ASP A 86 -15.77 0.99 -1.84
C ASP A 86 -16.90 1.80 -1.22
N ASP A 87 -17.81 1.12 -0.52
CA ASP A 87 -18.91 1.76 0.19
C ASP A 87 -18.54 1.90 1.67
N PHE A 88 -18.03 3.07 2.03
CA PHE A 88 -17.58 3.36 3.39
C PHE A 88 -18.71 3.33 4.44
N LEU A 89 -19.99 3.31 4.01
CA LEU A 89 -21.15 3.21 4.91
C LEU A 89 -21.47 1.76 5.31
N ASN A 90 -20.94 0.77 4.60
CA ASN A 90 -21.14 -0.63 4.91
C ASN A 90 -20.05 -1.16 5.86
N LEU A 91 -20.44 -1.51 7.10
CA LEU A 91 -19.55 -2.04 8.14
C LEU A 91 -18.84 -3.35 7.74
N LYS A 92 -19.37 -4.05 6.71
CA LYS A 92 -18.77 -5.25 6.10
C LYS A 92 -17.77 -4.85 5.01
N ARG A 93 -16.65 -4.28 5.42
CA ARG A 93 -15.53 -4.00 4.51
C ARG A 93 -15.00 -5.31 3.94
N ALA A 94 -15.13 -5.50 2.63
CA ALA A 94 -14.34 -6.50 1.92
C ALA A 94 -12.91 -5.96 1.84
N LEU A 95 -12.09 -6.28 2.85
CA LEU A 95 -10.66 -5.97 2.78
C LEU A 95 -10.06 -6.84 1.66
N PRO A 96 -9.43 -6.23 0.64
CA PRO A 96 -8.81 -7.01 -0.40
C PRO A 96 -7.71 -7.87 0.22
N TYR A 97 -7.87 -9.19 0.08
CA TYR A 97 -6.94 -10.16 0.61
C TYR A 97 -5.76 -10.30 -0.37
N PHE A 98 -4.71 -9.52 -0.16
CA PHE A 98 -3.49 -9.54 -0.99
C PHE A 98 -2.48 -10.58 -0.50
N SER A 99 -2.94 -11.75 -0.10
CA SER A 99 -2.04 -12.87 0.18
C SER A 99 -2.12 -13.90 -0.92
N PHE A 100 -1.01 -14.57 -1.17
CA PHE A 100 -1.01 -15.74 -2.03
C PHE A 100 -1.79 -16.84 -1.33
N PRO A 101 -2.69 -17.55 -2.02
CA PRO A 101 -3.31 -18.73 -1.42
C PRO A 101 -2.20 -19.65 -0.91
N PRO A 102 -2.37 -20.28 0.27
CA PRO A 102 -1.44 -21.33 0.69
C PRO A 102 -1.30 -22.30 -0.47
N LEU A 103 -0.05 -22.70 -0.79
CA LEU A 103 0.28 -23.63 -1.88
C LEU A 103 -0.78 -24.72 -1.93
N LEU A 104 -1.72 -24.60 -2.88
CA LEU A 104 -2.69 -25.64 -3.11
C LEU A 104 -1.85 -26.81 -3.56
N SER A 105 -1.89 -27.89 -2.78
CA SER A 105 -1.28 -29.17 -3.14
C SER A 105 -1.56 -29.47 -4.61
N GLU A 106 -0.54 -29.92 -5.35
CA GLU A 106 -0.69 -30.26 -6.76
C GLU A 106 -1.95 -31.09 -6.97
N PRO A 107 -2.79 -30.74 -7.96
CA PRO A 107 -4.00 -31.49 -8.23
C PRO A 107 -3.63 -32.95 -8.46
N THR A 108 -4.08 -33.83 -7.56
CA THR A 108 -3.87 -35.26 -7.70
C THR A 108 -4.88 -35.78 -8.73
N ILE A 109 -4.38 -36.45 -9.77
CA ILE A 109 -5.20 -37.11 -10.80
C ILE A 109 -5.85 -38.37 -10.25
#